data_AF-A0A920M1G8-F1
#
_entry.id   AF-A0A920M1G8-F1
#
_cell.length_a   1.000
_cell.length_b   1.000
_cell.length_c   1.000
_cell.angle_alpha   90.00
_cell.angle_beta   90.00
_cell.angle_gamma   90.00
#
_symmetry.space_group_name_H-M   'P 1'
#
loop_
_entity.id
_entity.type
_entity.pdbx_description
1 polymer ?
#
loop_
_entity_poly.entity_id
_entity_poly.type
_entity_poly.pdbx_seq_one_letter_code
_entity_poly.pdbx_strand_id
1 'polypeptide(L)'
;MLEYWIFEKDIYSTFTNYDNPFTKAKIHKIFDPEMSVYGICMGVVNNQLMALLTEEEGPKIQLWNLDDGFIHQETNINEFERPGPYKVNEVDEAEGCVFDDSNLTVFVSEKVKR
;
A
#
# COMPACT_ATOMS: atom_id res chain seq x y z
N MET A 1 -8.63 -1.64 -5.56
CA MET A 1 -9.03 -2.71 -4.62
C MET A 1 -7.77 -3.28 -4.00
N LEU A 2 -7.76 -3.45 -2.69
CA LEU A 2 -6.69 -4.14 -1.95
C LEU A 2 -7.23 -5.47 -1.44
N GLU A 3 -6.52 -6.56 -1.72
CA GLU A 3 -6.90 -7.89 -1.26
C GLU A 3 -5.83 -8.44 -0.30
N TYR A 4 -6.30 -8.98 0.83
CA TYR A 4 -5.44 -9.52 1.89
C TYR A 4 -5.83 -10.96 2.21
N TRP A 5 -4.89 -11.88 2.00
CA TRP A 5 -5.06 -13.31 2.24
C TRP A 5 -4.14 -13.80 3.36
N ILE A 6 -4.70 -14.56 4.28
CA ILE A 6 -3.95 -15.25 5.34
C ILE A 6 -4.12 -16.75 5.12
N PHE A 7 -3.02 -17.49 5.11
CA PHE A 7 -2.98 -18.94 4.93
C PHE A 7 -2.68 -19.66 6.25
N GLU A 8 -3.24 -20.85 6.47
CA GLU A 8 -2.96 -21.64 7.68
C GLU A 8 -1.58 -22.31 7.65
N LYS A 9 -1.17 -22.73 6.46
CA LYS A 9 0.13 -23.36 6.21
C LYS A 9 1.11 -22.31 5.71
N ASP A 10 2.39 -22.66 5.70
CA ASP A 10 3.40 -21.82 5.08
C ASP A 10 3.02 -21.51 3.61
N ILE A 11 3.33 -20.28 3.19
CA ILE A 11 2.94 -19.78 1.86
C ILE A 11 3.58 -20.64 0.77
N TYR A 12 4.85 -21.02 0.94
CA TYR A 12 5.57 -21.80 -0.06
C TYR A 12 4.85 -23.12 -0.37
N SER A 13 4.62 -23.96 0.64
CA SER A 13 3.89 -25.22 0.54
C SER A 13 2.48 -25.04 -0.04
N THR A 14 1.78 -23.98 0.35
CA THR A 14 0.43 -23.70 -0.16
C THR A 14 0.46 -23.42 -1.66
N PHE A 15 1.41 -22.62 -2.13
CA PHE A 15 1.52 -22.25 -3.54
C PHE A 15 2.14 -23.36 -4.42
N THR A 16 2.85 -24.33 -3.84
CA THR A 16 3.41 -25.46 -4.61
C THR A 16 2.48 -26.67 -4.71
N ASN A 17 1.57 -26.87 -3.74
CA ASN A 17 0.80 -28.11 -3.62
C ASN A 17 -0.64 -28.02 -4.12
N TYR A 18 -1.10 -26.86 -4.57
CA TYR A 18 -2.48 -26.65 -5.01
C TYR A 18 -2.52 -25.86 -6.33
N ASP A 19 -3.34 -26.29 -7.29
CA ASP A 19 -3.50 -25.60 -8.58
C ASP A 19 -4.05 -24.17 -8.43
N ASN A 20 -4.93 -23.96 -7.44
CA ASN A 20 -5.40 -22.64 -7.04
C ASN A 20 -5.20 -22.43 -5.53
N PRO A 21 -4.06 -21.86 -5.11
CA PRO A 21 -3.72 -21.70 -3.70
C PRO A 21 -4.65 -20.74 -2.97
N PHE A 22 -5.23 -19.75 -3.66
CA PHE A 22 -6.15 -18.78 -3.06
C PHE A 22 -7.42 -19.43 -2.48
N THR A 23 -7.84 -20.60 -3.00
CA THR A 23 -8.95 -21.38 -2.42
C THR A 23 -8.63 -22.00 -1.05
N LYS A 24 -7.38 -21.93 -0.61
CA LYS A 24 -6.87 -22.46 0.66
C LYS A 24 -6.57 -21.36 1.68
N ALA A 25 -6.88 -20.11 1.35
CA ALA A 25 -6.80 -19.02 2.30
C ALA A 25 -7.74 -19.31 3.49
N LYS A 26 -7.21 -19.13 4.70
CA LYS A 26 -8.00 -19.16 5.93
C LYS A 26 -8.91 -17.94 6.01
N ILE A 27 -8.35 -16.79 5.68
CA ILE A 27 -9.00 -15.48 5.71
C ILE A 27 -8.72 -14.80 4.38
N HIS A 28 -9.75 -14.22 3.80
CA HIS A 28 -9.67 -13.34 2.64
C HIS A 28 -10.47 -12.08 2.99
N LYS A 29 -9.79 -10.94 3.00
CA LYS A 29 -10.41 -9.62 3.17
C LYS A 29 -10.23 -8.83 1.89
N ILE A 30 -11.26 -8.07 1.54
CA ILE A 30 -11.24 -7.15 0.40
C ILE A 30 -11.53 -5.76 0.96
N PHE A 31 -10.67 -4.81 0.61
CA PHE A 31 -10.80 -3.41 0.97
C PHE A 31 -10.96 -2.58 -0.31
N ASP A 32 -11.88 -1.61 -0.27
CA ASP A 32 -12.03 -0.61 -1.31
C ASP A 32 -11.35 0.70 -0.85
N PRO A 33 -10.18 1.04 -1.42
CA PRO A 33 -9.48 2.24 -1.03
C PRO A 33 -9.99 3.50 -1.71
N GLU A 34 -11.03 3.42 -2.54
CA GLU A 34 -11.56 4.56 -3.32
C GLU A 34 -10.46 5.27 -4.13
N MET A 35 -9.51 4.48 -4.63
CA MET A 35 -8.42 4.90 -5.53
C MET A 35 -7.92 3.71 -6.36
N SER A 36 -7.29 3.98 -7.50
CA SER A 36 -6.53 2.95 -8.23
C SER A 36 -5.23 2.70 -7.49
N VAL A 37 -5.04 1.52 -6.90
CA VAL A 37 -3.83 1.22 -6.11
C VAL A 37 -2.68 0.91 -7.06
N TYR A 38 -1.54 1.56 -6.87
CA TYR A 38 -0.34 1.36 -7.69
C TYR A 38 0.79 0.71 -6.89
N GLY A 39 1.27 1.38 -5.85
CA GLY A 39 2.29 0.90 -4.93
C GLY A 39 1.70 0.37 -3.63
N ILE A 40 2.33 -0.67 -3.08
CA ILE A 40 2.00 -1.23 -1.78
C ILE A 40 3.30 -1.53 -1.03
N CYS A 41 3.44 -1.01 0.19
CA CYS A 41 4.48 -1.43 1.12
C CYS A 41 3.89 -1.65 2.50
N MET A 42 4.44 -2.61 3.22
CA MET A 42 3.86 -3.11 4.47
C MET A 42 4.90 -3.09 5.58
N GLY A 43 4.44 -2.91 6.81
CA GLY A 43 5.28 -2.94 8.01
C GLY A 43 4.46 -3.37 9.22
N VAL A 44 5.14 -3.68 10.33
CA VAL A 44 4.47 -4.09 11.57
C VAL A 44 4.69 -3.02 12.64
N VAL A 45 3.61 -2.33 13.03
CA VAL A 45 3.66 -1.28 14.05
C VAL A 45 2.85 -1.73 15.26
N ASN A 46 3.45 -1.76 16.44
CA ASN A 46 2.79 -2.21 17.68
C ASN A 46 2.08 -3.57 17.53
N ASN A 47 2.70 -4.50 16.81
CA ASN A 47 2.16 -5.84 16.52
C ASN A 47 0.90 -5.84 15.64
N GLN A 48 0.60 -4.73 14.97
CA GLN A 48 -0.46 -4.58 13.97
C GLN A 48 0.15 -4.49 12.58
N LEU A 49 -0.48 -5.14 11.61
CA LEU A 49 -0.02 -5.11 10.23
C LEU A 49 -0.53 -3.85 9.52
N MET A 50 0.40 -3.01 9.08
CA MET A 50 0.11 -1.76 8.38
C MET A 50 0.46 -1.88 6.90
N ALA A 51 -0.31 -1.22 6.03
CA ALA A 51 -0.01 -1.09 4.61
C ALA A 51 -0.11 0.37 4.18
N LEU A 52 0.94 0.86 3.52
CA LEU A 52 0.90 2.12 2.78
C LEU A 52 0.53 1.81 1.34
N LEU A 53 -0.48 2.50 0.83
CA LEU A 53 -0.95 2.41 -0.54
C LEU A 53 -0.72 3.73 -1.26
N THR A 54 -0.27 3.69 -2.51
CA THR A 54 -0.17 4.86 -3.39
C THR A 54 -1.16 4.75 -4.54
N GLU A 55 -1.58 5.90 -5.07
CA GLU A 55 -2.52 5.98 -6.20
C GLU A 55 -1.83 5.96 -7.56
N GLU A 56 -2.43 5.26 -8.52
CA GLU A 56 -2.03 5.28 -9.93
C GLU A 56 -2.56 6.55 -10.59
N GLU A 57 -1.70 7.28 -11.30
CA GLU A 57 -2.05 8.56 -11.95
C GLU A 57 -2.70 9.60 -11.02
N GLY A 58 -2.50 9.45 -9.70
CA GLY A 58 -3.09 10.27 -8.68
C GLY A 58 -2.12 10.47 -7.51
N PRO A 59 -2.31 11.52 -6.72
CA PRO A 59 -1.33 11.89 -5.71
C PRO A 59 -1.66 11.30 -4.33
N LYS A 60 -2.77 10.55 -4.19
CA LYS A 60 -3.26 10.06 -2.91
C LYS A 60 -2.33 9.01 -2.32
N ILE A 61 -2.11 9.11 -1.01
CA ILE A 61 -1.47 8.09 -0.19
C ILE A 61 -2.40 7.74 0.97
N GLN A 62 -2.57 6.45 1.23
CA GLN A 62 -3.34 5.95 2.37
C GLN A 62 -2.51 4.99 3.21
N LEU A 63 -2.56 5.15 4.53
CA LEU A 63 -2.05 4.20 5.51
C LEU A 63 -3.20 3.41 6.11
N TRP A 64 -3.17 2.10 5.92
CA TRP A 64 -4.18 1.14 6.35
C TRP A 64 -3.67 0.29 7.49
N ASN A 65 -4.56 -0.03 8.43
CA ASN A 65 -4.38 -1.18 9.32
C ASN A 65 -5.14 -2.38 8.74
N LEU A 66 -4.42 -3.46 8.41
CA LEU A 66 -4.99 -4.63 7.75
C LEU A 66 -5.73 -5.57 8.71
N ASP A 67 -5.49 -5.42 10.01
CA ASP A 67 -6.16 -6.20 11.05
C ASP A 67 -7.60 -5.70 11.25
N ASP A 68 -7.78 -4.38 11.37
CA ASP A 68 -9.09 -3.75 11.54
C ASP A 68 -9.77 -3.39 10.19
N GLY A 69 -9.00 -3.19 9.12
CA GLY A 69 -9.50 -2.87 7.79
C GLY A 69 -9.85 -1.40 7.58
N PHE A 70 -9.30 -0.48 8.37
CA PHE A 70 -9.58 0.95 8.28
C PHE A 70 -8.36 1.76 7.82
N ILE A 71 -8.64 2.89 7.18
CA ILE A 71 -7.66 3.94 6.89
C ILE A 71 -7.34 4.65 8.21
N HIS A 72 -6.09 4.61 8.62
CA HIS A 72 -5.59 5.33 9.80
C HIS A 72 -5.11 6.74 9.43
N GLN A 73 -4.60 6.92 8.21
CA GLN A 73 -4.18 8.22 7.69
C GLN A 73 -4.34 8.28 6.17
N GLU A 74 -4.71 9.45 5.67
CA GLU A 74 -4.72 9.79 4.24
C GLU A 74 -4.00 11.12 4.05
N THR A 75 -3.19 11.22 3.00
CA THR A 75 -2.45 12.43 2.61
C THR A 75 -2.25 12.43 1.09
N ASN A 76 -1.53 13.44 0.60
CA ASN A 76 -1.23 13.64 -0.80
C ASN A 76 0.27 13.93 -0.93
N ILE A 77 0.96 13.29 -1.89
CA ILE A 77 2.42 13.49 -2.08
C ILE A 77 2.82 14.94 -2.28
N ASN A 78 1.94 15.75 -2.90
CA ASN A 78 2.17 17.16 -3.19
C ASN A 78 2.28 18.00 -1.90
N GLU A 79 1.77 17.52 -0.76
CA GLU A 79 1.90 18.20 0.54
C GLU A 79 3.35 18.24 1.05
N PHE A 80 4.20 17.31 0.57
CA PHE A 80 5.60 17.20 0.97
C PHE A 80 6.56 17.95 0.04
N GLU A 81 6.04 18.54 -1.03
CA GLU A 81 6.84 19.19 -2.05
C GLU A 81 7.06 20.66 -1.79
N ARG A 82 8.19 21.18 -2.27
CA ARG A 82 8.41 22.62 -2.28
C ARG A 82 7.74 23.23 -3.51
N PRO A 83 7.06 24.39 -3.38
CA PRO A 83 6.52 25.09 -4.53
C PRO A 83 7.65 25.44 -5.50
N GLY A 84 7.57 24.90 -6.71
CA GLY A 84 8.52 25.12 -7.79
C GLY A 84 7.82 25.69 -9.04
N PRO A 85 8.55 26.40 -9.93
CA PRO A 85 7.96 27.11 -11.07
C PRO A 85 7.36 26.19 -12.16
N TYR A 86 7.44 24.86 -12.01
CA TYR A 86 7.04 23.88 -13.03
C TYR A 86 5.79 23.05 -12.66
N LYS A 87 5.24 23.14 -11.44
CA LYS A 87 4.17 22.25 -10.97
C LYS A 87 2.74 22.77 -11.18
N VAL A 88 2.45 23.32 -12.35
CA VAL A 88 1.08 23.75 -12.68
C VAL A 88 0.48 22.73 -13.66
N ASN A 89 -0.38 21.85 -13.14
CA ASN A 89 -1.20 20.85 -13.86
C ASN A 89 -0.61 19.44 -14.07
N GLU A 90 0.48 19.07 -13.40
CA GLU A 90 0.94 17.68 -13.37
C GLU A 90 0.34 16.96 -12.16
N VAL A 91 -0.19 15.76 -12.39
CA VAL A 91 -0.60 14.87 -11.31
C VAL A 91 0.61 14.01 -10.99
N ASP A 92 1.24 14.31 -9.87
CA ASP A 92 2.34 13.49 -9.38
C ASP A 92 1.77 12.11 -9.00
N GLU A 93 2.50 11.05 -9.36
CA GLU A 93 2.15 9.66 -9.01
C GLU A 93 3.32 9.03 -8.26
N ALA A 94 3.06 8.01 -7.46
CA ALA A 94 4.10 7.27 -6.76
C ALA A 94 3.84 5.76 -6.83
N GLU A 95 4.91 4.96 -6.88
CA GLU A 95 4.81 3.49 -6.92
C GLU A 95 5.73 2.87 -5.87
N GLY A 96 7.04 3.15 -5.98
CA GLY A 96 8.03 2.58 -5.09
C GLY A 96 7.87 3.12 -3.68
N CYS A 97 7.76 2.25 -2.68
CA CYS A 97 7.74 2.67 -1.29
C CYS A 97 8.38 1.64 -0.35
N VAL A 98 8.88 2.11 0.79
CA VAL A 98 9.52 1.30 1.82
C VAL A 98 8.99 1.72 3.18
N PHE A 99 8.61 0.73 3.99
CA PHE A 99 8.17 0.93 5.36
C PHE A 99 9.32 0.59 6.31
N ASP A 100 9.82 1.59 7.03
CA ASP A 100 10.74 1.42 8.17
C ASP A 100 9.91 1.42 9.45
N ASP A 101 9.48 0.22 9.86
CA ASP A 101 8.64 0.01 11.02
C ASP A 101 9.37 0.25 12.35
N SER A 102 10.69 0.11 12.35
CA SER A 102 11.54 0.38 13.52
C SER A 102 11.59 1.88 13.86
N ASN A 103 11.48 2.74 12.84
CA ASN A 103 11.47 4.20 13.01
C ASN A 103 10.12 4.86 12.71
N LEU A 104 9.05 4.07 12.53
CA LEU A 104 7.71 4.56 12.16
C LEU A 104 7.74 5.54 10.97
N THR A 105 8.59 5.25 10.00
CA THR A 105 8.86 6.13 8.86
C THR A 105 8.56 5.40 7.56
N VAL A 106 7.93 6.09 6.62
CA VAL A 106 7.74 5.58 5.26
C VAL A 106 8.50 6.45 4.26
N PHE A 107 9.12 5.80 3.29
CA PHE A 107 9.77 6.45 2.17
C PHE A 107 8.99 6.12 0.91
N VAL A 108 8.62 7.15 0.15
CA VAL A 108 7.85 7.01 -1.08
C VAL A 108 8.63 7.66 -2.22
N SER A 109 8.75 6.93 -3.32
CA SER A 109 9.37 7.38 -4.56
C SER A 109 8.31 7.97 -5.46
N GLU A 110 8.33 9.30 -5.58
CA GLU A 110 7.59 10.04 -6.59
C GLU A 110 8.11 9.69 -7.99
N LYS A 111 7.19 9.61 -8.95
CA LYS A 111 7.49 9.50 -10.38
C LYS A 111 7.09 10.81 -11.05
N VAL A 112 8.12 11.59 -11.40
CA VAL A 112 7.95 12.80 -12.19
C VAL A 112 7.76 12.40 -13.66
N LYS A 113 6.56 12.66 -14.21
CA LYS A 113 6.32 12.52 -15.65
C LYS A 113 7.11 13.62 -16.37
N ARG A 114 8.08 13.24 -17.21
CA ARG A 114 8.90 14.15 -18.03
C ARG A 114 8.36 14.32 -19.44
#